data_AF-A0AAX1KPT6-F1
#
_entry.id   AF-A0AAX1KPT6-F1
#
_cell.length_a   1.000
_cell.length_b   1.000
_cell.length_c   1.000
_cell.angle_alpha   90.00
_cell.angle_beta   90.00
_cell.angle_gamma   90.00
#
_symmetry.space_group_name_H-M   'P 1'
#
loop_
_entity.id
_entity.type
_entity.pdbx_description
1 polymer ?
#
loop_
_entity_poly.entity_id
_entity_poly.type
_entity_poly.pdbx_seq_one_letter_code
_entity_poly.pdbx_strand_id
1 'polypeptide(L)'
;MANYTAHYHLHQWEPEDSFLRRDFNEDFQKIDAGLAGRGDCSLLFGSYVGTGTCGPSEPTALTLGIPAKALWVSCGSRHAVFLRGNTQAVNFSTSDGELLEVEWTQDGLSWKLGGGLYNHDYQQLNEAGTTYYYAALYQESKEAPGNTRGLLASWGLVIRTQRIVKVPPISSSPVVVLTIVQV
;
A
#
# COMPACT_ATOMS: atom_id res chain seq x y z
N MET A 1 -20.15 27.42 -29.29
CA MET A 1 -19.21 27.96 -28.28
C MET A 1 -18.75 26.74 -27.51
N ALA A 2 -17.44 26.49 -27.39
CA ALA A 2 -16.95 25.24 -26.80
C ALA A 2 -17.51 25.03 -25.38
N ASN A 3 -17.95 23.81 -25.10
CA ASN A 3 -18.44 23.39 -23.79
C ASN A 3 -17.31 22.70 -23.00
N TYR A 4 -17.39 22.68 -21.67
CA TYR A 4 -16.31 22.20 -20.82
C TYR A 4 -16.80 21.33 -19.65
N THR A 5 -15.94 20.40 -19.21
CA THR A 5 -16.18 19.64 -17.97
C THR A 5 -16.17 20.56 -16.75
N ALA A 6 -17.03 20.28 -15.77
CA ALA A 6 -17.25 21.16 -14.62
C ALA A 6 -16.02 21.30 -13.68
N HIS A 7 -15.22 20.24 -13.55
CA HIS A 7 -14.14 20.20 -12.52
C HIS A 7 -12.74 20.41 -13.08
N TYR A 8 -12.52 20.12 -14.37
CA TYR A 8 -11.18 20.13 -14.97
C TYR A 8 -11.09 21.04 -16.20
N HIS A 9 -12.20 21.68 -16.59
CA HIS A 9 -12.26 22.58 -17.74
C HIS A 9 -11.63 21.99 -19.00
N LEU A 10 -11.93 20.71 -19.24
CA LEU A 10 -11.56 19.98 -20.45
C LEU A 10 -12.63 20.18 -21.50
N HIS A 11 -12.26 20.28 -22.77
CA HIS A 11 -13.20 20.45 -23.86
C HIS A 11 -14.15 19.26 -23.95
N GLN A 12 -15.45 19.55 -24.09
CA GLN A 12 -16.49 18.58 -24.43
C GLN A 12 -16.86 18.78 -25.90
N TRP A 13 -16.68 17.74 -26.70
CA TRP A 13 -16.94 17.78 -28.14
C TRP A 13 -18.42 17.55 -28.42
N GLU A 14 -19.05 18.48 -29.13
CA GLU A 14 -20.38 18.31 -29.72
C GLU A 14 -20.27 17.83 -31.18
N PRO A 15 -21.27 17.12 -31.74
CA PRO A 15 -21.21 16.59 -33.12
C PRO A 15 -20.88 17.64 -34.20
N GLU A 16 -21.22 18.89 -33.95
CA GLU A 16 -21.08 20.03 -34.85
C GLU A 16 -19.73 20.74 -34.72
N ASP A 17 -18.91 20.37 -33.73
CA ASP A 17 -17.61 21.00 -33.47
C ASP A 17 -16.54 20.57 -34.50
N SER A 18 -15.64 21.50 -34.83
CA SER A 18 -14.49 21.23 -35.70
C SER A 18 -13.33 20.62 -34.91
N PHE A 19 -12.81 19.46 -35.33
CA PHE A 19 -11.68 18.82 -34.66
C PHE A 19 -10.37 19.63 -34.78
N LEU A 20 -9.93 20.21 -33.66
CA LEU A 20 -8.67 20.95 -33.55
C LEU A 20 -7.65 20.17 -32.71
N ARG A 21 -6.48 19.86 -33.28
CA ARG A 21 -5.40 19.15 -32.57
C ARG A 21 -4.87 19.90 -31.34
N ARG A 22 -4.98 21.23 -31.34
CA ARG A 22 -4.51 22.08 -30.24
C ARG A 22 -5.28 21.81 -28.97
N ASP A 23 -6.61 21.84 -29.04
CA ASP A 23 -7.52 21.67 -27.90
C ASP A 23 -7.31 20.31 -27.24
N PHE A 24 -7.11 19.27 -28.05
CA PHE A 24 -6.79 17.92 -27.59
C PHE A 24 -5.44 17.84 -26.85
N ASN A 25 -4.39 18.45 -27.41
CA ASN A 25 -3.08 18.47 -26.75
C ASN A 25 -3.13 19.28 -25.45
N GLU A 26 -3.88 20.37 -25.41
CA GLU A 26 -4.07 21.18 -24.19
C GLU A 26 -4.81 20.39 -23.11
N ASP A 27 -5.87 19.66 -23.46
CA ASP A 27 -6.59 18.82 -22.50
C ASP A 27 -5.74 17.66 -21.98
N PHE A 28 -4.93 17.03 -22.84
CA PHE A 28 -3.99 16.01 -22.41
C PHE A 28 -2.92 16.54 -21.46
N GLN A 29 -2.41 17.74 -21.69
CA GLN A 29 -1.49 18.37 -20.74
C GLN A 29 -2.17 18.64 -19.40
N LYS A 30 -3.43 19.09 -19.39
CA LYS A 30 -4.21 19.27 -18.14
C LYS A 30 -4.41 17.96 -17.39
N ILE A 31 -4.76 16.89 -18.10
CA ILE A 31 -4.94 15.56 -17.50
C ILE A 31 -3.62 15.04 -16.93
N ASP A 32 -2.53 15.10 -17.71
CA ASP A 32 -1.22 14.63 -17.27
C ASP A 32 -0.72 15.40 -16.04
N ALA A 33 -0.86 16.73 -16.05
CA ALA A 33 -0.54 17.57 -14.89
C ALA A 33 -1.41 17.23 -13.66
N GLY A 34 -2.71 16.99 -13.87
CA GLY A 34 -3.63 16.59 -12.81
C GLY A 34 -3.28 15.24 -12.20
N LEU A 35 -2.93 14.25 -13.02
CA LEU A 35 -2.49 12.92 -12.58
C LEU A 35 -1.14 12.99 -11.86
N ALA A 36 -0.19 13.78 -12.35
CA ALA A 36 1.07 14.02 -11.68
C ALA A 36 0.87 14.69 -10.30
N GLY A 37 -0.11 15.59 -10.19
CA GLY A 37 -0.45 16.30 -8.96
C GLY A 37 -1.18 15.46 -7.91
N ARG A 38 -1.89 14.38 -8.30
CA ARG A 38 -2.59 13.47 -7.36
C ARG A 38 -1.62 12.75 -6.41
N GLY A 39 -0.37 12.56 -6.81
CA GLY A 39 0.58 11.70 -6.09
C GLY A 39 0.22 10.21 -6.22
N ASP A 40 0.89 9.37 -5.45
CA ASP A 40 0.75 7.91 -5.44
C ASP A 40 0.36 7.34 -4.06
N CYS A 41 -0.14 8.19 -3.15
CA CYS A 41 -0.64 7.77 -1.85
C CYS A 41 -2.08 7.25 -1.95
N SER A 42 -2.32 6.06 -1.41
CA SER A 42 -3.64 5.41 -1.34
C SER A 42 -3.93 4.84 0.05
N LEU A 43 -5.21 4.65 0.34
CA LEU A 43 -5.71 4.15 1.63
C LEU A 43 -6.43 2.81 1.45
N LEU A 44 -6.09 1.84 2.29
CA LEU A 44 -6.83 0.59 2.47
C LEU A 44 -7.57 0.66 3.80
N PHE A 45 -8.89 0.48 3.78
CA PHE A 45 -9.72 0.40 5.00
C PHE A 45 -10.07 -1.05 5.30
N GLY A 46 -10.19 -1.38 6.58
CA GLY A 46 -10.66 -2.68 7.01
C GLY A 46 -10.98 -2.71 8.50
N SER A 47 -11.25 -3.91 9.00
CA SER A 47 -11.53 -4.15 10.40
C SER A 47 -11.10 -5.55 10.82
N TYR A 48 -10.86 -5.73 12.12
CA TYR A 48 -10.69 -7.05 12.73
C TYR A 48 -11.44 -7.10 14.06
N VAL A 49 -11.71 -8.32 14.54
CA VAL A 49 -12.32 -8.56 15.85
C VAL A 49 -11.21 -9.04 16.79
N GLY A 50 -11.10 -8.39 17.95
CA GLY A 50 -10.08 -8.75 18.93
C GLY A 50 -10.31 -10.14 19.51
N THR A 51 -9.22 -10.86 19.76
CA THR A 51 -9.25 -12.25 20.24
C THR A 51 -9.15 -12.37 21.76
N GLY A 52 -8.78 -11.29 22.45
CA GLY A 52 -8.53 -11.26 23.90
C GLY A 52 -7.13 -11.70 24.31
N THR A 53 -6.28 -12.10 23.36
CA THR A 53 -4.91 -12.51 23.67
C THR A 53 -4.00 -11.28 23.76
N CYS A 54 -3.04 -11.29 24.69
CA CYS A 54 -2.08 -10.19 24.83
C CYS A 54 -0.80 -10.62 25.53
N GLY A 55 0.21 -9.75 25.42
CA GLY A 55 1.50 -9.91 26.07
C GLY A 55 2.60 -10.43 25.13
N PRO A 56 3.80 -10.65 25.67
CA PRO A 56 5.02 -10.81 24.86
C PRO A 56 5.02 -12.05 23.95
N SER A 57 4.22 -13.07 24.28
CA SER A 57 4.09 -14.32 23.52
C SER A 57 2.87 -14.36 22.60
N GLU A 58 1.97 -13.38 22.72
CA GLU A 58 0.68 -13.35 22.03
C GLU A 58 0.51 -12.00 21.30
N PRO A 59 1.35 -11.71 20.29
CA PRO A 59 1.25 -10.47 19.53
C PRO A 59 -0.03 -10.45 18.69
N THR A 60 -0.63 -9.27 18.57
CA THR A 60 -1.69 -9.02 17.58
C THR A 60 -1.03 -8.85 16.22
N ALA A 61 -1.53 -9.51 15.19
CA ALA A 61 -0.97 -9.44 13.84
C ALA A 61 -2.05 -9.12 12.80
N LEU A 62 -1.71 -8.28 11.82
CA LEU A 62 -2.55 -7.98 10.67
C LEU A 62 -1.77 -8.19 9.37
N THR A 63 -2.36 -8.99 8.49
CA THR A 63 -1.92 -9.12 7.09
C THR A 63 -2.78 -8.19 6.24
N LEU A 64 -2.15 -7.20 5.62
CA LEU A 64 -2.81 -6.18 4.82
C LEU A 64 -2.78 -6.53 3.32
N GLY A 65 -1.88 -7.44 2.91
CA GLY A 65 -1.66 -7.80 1.50
C GLY A 65 -0.96 -6.69 0.70
N ILE A 66 -0.48 -5.64 1.38
CA ILE A 66 0.15 -4.46 0.80
C ILE A 66 1.34 -4.00 1.64
N PRO A 67 2.37 -3.41 1.03
CA PRO A 67 3.47 -2.81 1.76
C PRO A 67 3.08 -1.44 2.35
N ALA A 68 2.20 -1.45 3.36
CA ALA A 68 1.72 -0.24 4.04
C ALA A 68 2.89 0.58 4.64
N LYS A 69 2.81 1.90 4.50
CA LYS A 69 3.75 2.89 5.06
C LYS A 69 3.31 3.37 6.44
N ALA A 70 2.00 3.41 6.68
CA ALA A 70 1.42 3.72 7.97
C ALA A 70 0.13 2.92 8.18
N LEU A 71 -0.22 2.67 9.43
CA LEU A 71 -1.51 2.09 9.82
C LEU A 71 -2.08 2.89 10.98
N TRP A 72 -3.34 3.29 10.90
CA TRP A 72 -4.09 3.79 12.03
C TRP A 72 -5.13 2.75 12.42
N VAL A 73 -5.11 2.28 13.66
CA VAL A 73 -6.12 1.40 14.25
C VAL A 73 -6.90 2.17 15.30
N SER A 74 -8.23 2.03 15.31
CA SER A 74 -9.12 2.74 16.23
C SER A 74 -10.31 1.88 16.67
N CYS A 75 -10.70 2.03 17.93
CA CYS A 75 -11.94 1.53 18.49
C CYS A 75 -12.44 2.47 19.60
N GLY A 76 -13.56 3.15 19.37
CA GLY A 76 -14.12 4.12 20.31
C GLY A 76 -13.13 5.24 20.62
N SER A 77 -12.74 5.38 21.90
CA SER A 77 -11.76 6.37 22.35
C SER A 77 -10.31 5.88 22.31
N ARG A 78 -10.05 4.64 21.87
CA ARG A 78 -8.72 4.03 21.83
C ARG A 78 -8.18 3.99 20.42
N HIS A 79 -6.93 4.39 20.21
CA HIS A 79 -6.29 4.30 18.90
C HIS A 79 -4.76 4.24 18.98
N ALA A 80 -4.15 3.65 17.95
CA ALA A 80 -2.70 3.69 17.75
C ALA A 80 -2.38 4.01 16.28
N VAL A 81 -1.29 4.74 16.08
CA VAL A 81 -0.71 4.98 14.75
C VAL A 81 0.64 4.27 14.69
N PHE A 82 0.78 3.42 13.69
CA PHE A 82 1.99 2.67 13.38
C PHE A 82 2.62 3.28 12.14
N LEU A 83 3.90 3.65 12.22
CA LEU A 83 4.69 4.12 11.08
C LEU A 83 5.74 3.08 10.72
N ARG A 84 5.80 2.70 9.44
CA ARG A 84 6.74 1.69 8.97
C ARG A 84 8.17 2.14 9.18
N GLY A 85 8.99 1.27 9.77
CA GLY A 85 10.36 1.57 10.18
C GLY A 85 10.49 1.88 11.67
N ASN A 86 9.40 2.29 12.34
CA ASN A 86 9.38 2.35 13.79
C ASN A 86 9.07 0.97 14.37
N THR A 87 9.81 0.62 15.43
CA THR A 87 9.62 -0.60 16.22
C THR A 87 8.74 -0.37 17.45
N GLN A 88 8.21 0.83 17.61
CA GLN A 88 7.37 1.23 18.73
C GLN A 88 6.20 2.09 18.25
N ALA A 89 5.08 1.95 18.94
CA ALA A 89 3.89 2.79 18.83
C ALA A 89 3.28 2.99 20.22
N VAL A 90 2.27 3.85 20.31
CA VAL A 90 1.51 4.06 21.55
C VAL A 90 0.04 3.88 21.25
N ASN A 91 -0.62 3.05 22.06
CA ASN A 91 -2.07 3.06 22.14
C ASN A 91 -2.49 4.20 23.07
N PHE A 92 -3.23 5.16 22.53
CA PHE A 92 -3.81 6.26 23.27
C PHE A 92 -5.26 5.96 23.63
N SER A 93 -5.59 6.10 24.90
CA SER A 93 -6.96 6.13 25.40
C SER A 93 -7.24 7.47 26.10
N THR A 94 -8.46 7.66 26.59
CA THR A 94 -8.85 8.89 27.32
C THR A 94 -8.10 9.10 28.63
N SER A 95 -7.59 8.04 29.27
CA SER A 95 -6.94 8.10 30.57
C SER A 95 -5.46 7.71 30.54
N ASP A 96 -5.08 6.83 29.60
CA ASP A 96 -3.78 6.15 29.63
C ASP A 96 -3.16 6.01 28.24
N GLY A 97 -1.83 5.87 28.21
CA GLY A 97 -1.04 5.59 27.02
C GLY A 97 -0.17 4.36 27.24
N GLU A 98 -0.24 3.39 26.33
CA GLU A 98 0.48 2.12 26.47
C GLU A 98 1.48 1.91 25.35
N LEU A 99 2.72 1.57 25.72
CA LEU A 99 3.78 1.28 24.77
C LEU A 99 3.49 -0.04 24.05
N LEU A 100 3.48 0.03 22.72
CA LEU A 100 3.42 -1.13 21.85
C LEU A 100 4.80 -1.33 21.21
N GLU A 101 5.31 -2.55 21.26
CA GLU A 101 6.41 -3.01 20.41
C GLU A 101 5.83 -3.49 19.09
N VAL A 102 6.46 -3.10 17.98
CA VAL A 102 5.94 -3.27 16.63
C VAL A 102 6.97 -3.96 15.75
N GLU A 103 6.54 -4.96 15.02
CA GLU A 103 7.33 -5.68 14.02
C GLU A 103 6.62 -5.60 12.67
N TRP A 104 7.30 -5.07 11.65
CA TRP A 104 6.75 -4.95 10.30
C TRP A 104 7.15 -6.15 9.46
N THR A 105 6.19 -6.75 8.76
CA THR A 105 6.45 -7.73 7.70
C THR A 105 6.47 -7.04 6.34
N GLN A 106 6.56 -7.79 5.23
CA GLN A 106 6.49 -7.21 3.89
C GLN A 106 5.10 -6.62 3.59
N ASP A 107 4.05 -7.29 4.02
CA ASP A 107 2.65 -7.09 3.65
C ASP A 107 1.72 -6.82 4.86
N GLY A 108 2.29 -6.53 6.02
CA GLY A 108 1.56 -6.36 7.26
C GLY A 108 2.46 -5.94 8.42
N LEU A 109 1.98 -6.20 9.63
CA LEU A 109 2.67 -5.91 10.88
C LEU A 109 2.09 -6.76 12.02
N SER A 110 2.87 -6.88 13.09
CA SER A 110 2.41 -7.35 14.38
C SER A 110 2.84 -6.39 15.48
N TRP A 111 2.09 -6.35 16.57
CA TRP A 111 2.44 -5.56 17.74
C TRP A 111 2.03 -6.26 19.03
N LYS A 112 2.72 -5.89 20.12
CA LYS A 112 2.48 -6.42 21.47
C LYS A 112 2.79 -5.37 22.52
N LEU A 113 2.35 -5.59 23.75
CA LEU A 113 2.68 -4.70 24.87
C LEU A 113 4.20 -4.73 25.16
N GLY A 114 4.79 -3.54 25.32
CA GLY A 114 6.23 -3.35 25.57
C GLY A 114 6.67 -3.44 27.03
N GLY A 115 5.94 -4.17 27.88
CA GLY A 115 6.36 -4.47 29.26
C GLY A 115 5.81 -3.55 30.37
N GLY A 116 4.52 -3.19 30.32
CA GLY A 116 3.81 -2.49 31.40
C GLY A 116 3.45 -3.37 32.60
N LEU A 117 3.04 -2.74 33.72
CA LEU A 117 2.55 -3.41 34.94
C LEU A 117 1.19 -4.10 34.75
N TYR A 118 0.42 -3.66 33.76
CA TYR A 118 -0.89 -4.19 33.41
C TYR A 118 -0.83 -4.72 31.98
N ASN A 119 -1.33 -5.95 31.79
CA ASN A 119 -1.38 -6.63 30.49
C ASN A 119 -2.82 -6.98 30.17
N HIS A 120 -3.59 -5.97 29.80
CA HIS A 120 -4.95 -6.14 29.33
C HIS A 120 -5.01 -6.13 27.80
N ASP A 121 -5.86 -6.97 27.26
CA ASP A 121 -6.10 -7.13 25.83
C ASP A 121 -6.50 -5.82 25.12
N TYR A 122 -7.31 -4.98 25.77
CA TYR A 122 -7.68 -3.66 25.22
C TYR A 122 -6.49 -2.71 25.07
N GLN A 123 -5.44 -2.84 25.90
CA GLN A 123 -4.22 -2.04 25.81
C GLN A 123 -3.42 -2.44 24.56
N GLN A 124 -3.48 -3.70 24.15
CA GLN A 124 -2.89 -4.20 22.89
C GLN A 124 -3.81 -4.00 21.68
N LEU A 125 -4.93 -3.26 21.82
CA LEU A 125 -5.96 -3.15 20.77
C LEU A 125 -6.46 -4.53 20.31
N ASN A 126 -6.67 -5.46 21.25
CA ASN A 126 -7.09 -6.83 20.96
C ASN A 126 -8.17 -7.34 21.91
N GLU A 127 -9.00 -6.45 22.46
CA GLU A 127 -10.07 -6.81 23.41
C GLU A 127 -11.03 -7.84 22.80
N ALA A 128 -11.31 -8.92 23.55
CA ALA A 128 -12.11 -10.03 23.06
C ALA A 128 -13.49 -9.58 22.57
N GLY A 129 -13.83 -9.90 21.31
CA GLY A 129 -15.13 -9.58 20.72
C GLY A 129 -15.31 -8.11 20.32
N THR A 130 -14.30 -7.27 20.51
CA THR A 130 -14.33 -5.86 20.12
C THR A 130 -13.89 -5.70 18.67
N THR A 131 -14.70 -4.99 17.86
CA THR A 131 -14.33 -4.63 16.48
C THR A 131 -13.42 -3.40 16.48
N TYR A 132 -12.25 -3.56 15.86
CA TYR A 132 -11.31 -2.48 15.58
C TYR A 132 -11.36 -2.14 14.09
N TYR A 133 -11.39 -0.85 13.77
CA TYR A 133 -11.32 -0.36 12.40
C TYR A 133 -9.93 0.16 12.13
N TYR A 134 -9.46 0.02 10.90
CA TYR A 134 -8.16 0.54 10.50
C TYR A 134 -8.16 1.19 9.13
N ALA A 135 -7.20 2.11 8.95
CA ALA A 135 -6.84 2.71 7.68
C ALA A 135 -5.32 2.57 7.48
N ALA A 136 -4.92 1.89 6.41
CA ALA A 136 -3.52 1.71 6.03
C ALA A 136 -3.16 2.63 4.87
N LEU A 137 -2.16 3.48 5.06
CA LEU A 137 -1.59 4.30 3.98
C LEU A 137 -0.52 3.49 3.25
N TYR A 138 -0.59 3.45 1.93
CA TYR A 138 0.42 2.80 1.09
C TYR A 138 0.68 3.62 -0.17
N GLN A 139 1.78 3.28 -0.84
CA GLN A 139 2.12 3.86 -2.12
C GLN A 139 1.65 2.91 -3.22
N GLU A 140 0.82 3.39 -4.14
CA GLU A 140 0.51 2.68 -5.39
C GLU A 140 1.80 2.54 -6.19
N SER A 141 2.14 1.31 -6.61
CA SER A 141 3.26 1.14 -7.53
C SER A 141 2.91 1.82 -8.85
N LYS A 142 3.59 2.91 -9.18
CA LYS A 142 3.60 3.43 -10.55
C LYS A 142 4.34 2.42 -11.44
N GLU A 143 3.63 1.41 -11.93
CA GLU A 143 4.17 0.62 -13.03
C GLU A 143 4.26 1.55 -14.25
N ALA A 144 5.49 1.96 -14.60
CA ALA A 144 5.73 2.54 -15.91
C ALA A 144 5.21 1.56 -16.97
N PRO A 145 4.49 2.01 -18.02
CA PRO A 145 4.05 1.12 -19.08
C PRO A 145 5.29 0.50 -19.74
N GLY A 146 5.57 -0.76 -19.39
CA GLY A 146 6.73 -1.52 -19.89
C GLY A 146 7.56 -2.30 -18.85
N ASN A 147 7.31 -2.19 -17.54
CA ASN A 147 8.11 -2.92 -16.54
C ASN A 147 7.37 -4.15 -15.97
N THR A 148 7.40 -5.27 -16.70
CA THR A 148 6.81 -6.57 -16.32
C THR A 148 7.47 -7.26 -15.11
N ARG A 149 8.44 -6.62 -14.44
CA ARG A 149 9.09 -7.18 -13.25
C ARG A 149 8.28 -7.02 -11.96
N GLY A 150 7.29 -6.11 -11.90
CA GLY A 150 6.40 -5.94 -10.75
C GLY A 150 5.35 -7.04 -10.59
N LEU A 151 4.84 -7.56 -11.71
CA LEU A 151 3.81 -8.59 -11.74
C LEU A 151 4.25 -9.96 -11.17
N LEU A 152 5.55 -10.23 -11.10
CA LEU A 152 6.06 -11.54 -10.67
C LEU A 152 6.06 -11.72 -9.15
N ALA A 153 5.95 -10.63 -8.38
CA ALA A 153 5.87 -10.70 -6.93
C ALA A 153 4.45 -11.00 -6.42
N SER A 154 3.40 -10.63 -7.16
CA SER A 154 2.01 -10.86 -6.75
C SER A 154 1.48 -12.26 -7.09
N TRP A 155 2.26 -13.07 -7.82
CA TRP A 155 1.89 -14.42 -8.24
C TRP A 155 2.89 -15.49 -7.78
N GLY A 156 3.54 -15.35 -6.61
CA GLY A 156 4.31 -16.43 -5.97
C GLY A 156 5.39 -17.13 -6.83
N LEU A 157 5.78 -16.55 -7.97
CA LEU A 157 6.66 -17.20 -8.93
C LEU A 157 8.10 -16.79 -8.62
N VAL A 158 8.77 -17.61 -7.80
CA VAL A 158 10.18 -17.42 -7.48
C VAL A 158 11.01 -17.65 -8.73
N ILE A 159 11.35 -16.57 -9.45
CA ILE A 159 12.39 -16.62 -10.47
C ILE A 159 13.74 -16.67 -9.75
N ARG A 160 14.30 -17.87 -9.58
CA ARG A 160 15.72 -17.99 -9.23
C ARG A 160 16.55 -17.60 -10.45
N THR A 161 17.21 -16.45 -10.36
CA THR A 161 18.23 -16.02 -11.33
C THR A 161 19.32 -17.10 -11.42
N GLN A 162 19.33 -17.89 -12.50
CA GLN A 162 20.49 -18.74 -12.80
C GLN A 162 21.37 -18.06 -13.86
N ARG A 163 22.59 -17.76 -13.41
CA ARG A 163 23.86 -17.52 -14.14
C ARG A 163 23.76 -17.10 -15.61
N ILE A 164 24.23 -15.87 -15.88
CA ILE A 164 24.55 -15.38 -17.24
C ILE A 164 25.68 -16.25 -17.82
N VAL A 165 25.40 -17.02 -18.89
CA VAL A 165 26.44 -17.65 -19.70
C VAL A 165 26.69 -16.79 -20.94
N LYS A 166 27.93 -16.32 -21.09
CA LYS A 166 28.35 -15.47 -22.21
C LYS A 166 28.59 -16.35 -23.43
N VAL A 167 27.76 -16.23 -24.47
CA VAL A 167 27.95 -16.90 -25.77
C VAL A 167 28.70 -15.96 -26.73
N PRO A 168 29.63 -16.44 -27.59
CA PRO A 168 30.44 -15.58 -28.45
C PRO A 168 29.61 -14.90 -29.56
N PRO A 169 30.10 -13.80 -30.15
CA PRO A 169 29.26 -12.82 -30.82
C PRO A 169 28.99 -13.22 -32.27
N ILE A 170 27.73 -13.52 -32.58
CA ILE A 170 27.18 -13.34 -33.92
C ILE A 170 25.83 -12.63 -33.72
N SER A 171 25.80 -11.34 -34.05
CA SER A 171 24.68 -10.38 -33.90
C SER A 171 24.66 -9.56 -32.60
N SER A 172 24.51 -8.24 -32.79
CA SER A 172 24.64 -7.14 -31.81
C SER A 172 23.40 -6.96 -30.92
N SER A 173 22.78 -8.05 -30.46
CA SER A 173 21.67 -7.98 -29.50
C SER A 173 21.74 -9.15 -28.52
N PRO A 174 21.79 -8.91 -27.20
CA PRO A 174 21.75 -9.99 -26.24
C PRO A 174 20.41 -10.72 -26.30
N VAL A 175 20.43 -12.02 -26.58
CA VAL A 175 19.25 -12.89 -26.48
C VAL A 175 19.14 -13.38 -25.04
N VAL A 176 18.07 -13.00 -24.34
CA VAL A 176 17.74 -13.57 -23.03
C VAL A 176 16.83 -14.78 -23.27
N VAL A 177 17.37 -15.98 -23.09
CA VAL A 177 16.58 -17.21 -23.12
C VAL A 177 16.02 -17.45 -21.72
N LEU A 178 14.72 -17.25 -21.55
CA LEU A 178 13.98 -17.59 -20.33
C LEU A 178 13.34 -18.97 -20.50
N THR A 179 13.93 -19.97 -19.87
CA THR A 179 13.28 -21.29 -19.74
C THR A 179 12.35 -21.24 -18.53
N ILE A 180 11.04 -21.25 -18.80
CA ILE A 180 10.01 -21.39 -17.77
C ILE A 180 9.96 -22.88 -17.41
N VAL A 181 10.26 -23.23 -16.16
CA VAL A 181 9.98 -24.56 -15.61
C VAL A 181 8.80 -24.41 -14.66
N GLN A 182 7.67 -24.99 -15.04
CA GLN A 182 6.52 -25.16 -14.14
C GLN A 182 6.89 -26.27 -13.15
N VAL A 183 6.74 -26.03 -11.85
CA VAL A 183 6.70 -27.09 -10.82
C VAL A 183 5.24 -27.35 -10.49
#